data_AF-X1II19-F1
#
_entry.id   AF-X1II19-F1
#
_cell.length_a   1.000
_cell.length_b   1.000
_cell.length_c   1.000
_cell.angle_alpha   90.00
_cell.angle_beta   90.00
_cell.angle_gamma   90.00
#
_symmetry.space_group_name_H-M   'P 1'
#
loop_
_entity.id
_entity.type
_entity.pdbx_description
1 polymer ?
#
loop_
_entity_poly.entity_id
_entity_poly.type
_entity_poly.pdbx_seq_one_letter_code
_entity_poly.pdbx_strand_id
1 'polypeptide(L)'
;SKKSIIIERLKNDIKRECIVDNVIEEYLAPDKIDEWNGFVPFVIDKVNNLILYFCKEGCWKTKINKLLFYAEFKHFKEYTKGITGARYKRLPLGPVPELYETILGKLVDEGMLEMTELFFESGTSGLEYKTIKDPNLTIFSDTELEVVAKVKNHFKNYGAKELSDFSHEEKGYKETSPGQYINYNYAKDLKI
;
A
#
# COMPACT_ATOMS: atom_id res chain seq x y z
N SER A 1 -33.85 -5.12 21.23
CA SER A 1 -32.99 -5.56 22.37
C SER A 1 -31.56 -5.05 22.12
N LYS A 2 -30.64 -5.12 23.09
CA LYS A 2 -29.22 -4.76 22.88
C LYS A 2 -28.61 -5.45 21.65
N LYS A 3 -28.99 -6.71 21.40
CA LYS A 3 -28.59 -7.49 20.21
C LYS A 3 -29.01 -6.84 18.88
N SER A 4 -30.23 -6.32 18.79
CA SER A 4 -30.75 -5.68 17.57
C SER A 4 -29.96 -4.41 17.21
N ILE A 5 -29.62 -3.60 18.20
CA ILE A 5 -28.86 -2.35 18.02
C ILE A 5 -27.44 -2.65 17.54
N ILE A 6 -26.80 -3.69 18.10
CA ILE A 6 -25.47 -4.13 17.66
C ILE A 6 -25.50 -4.60 16.21
N ILE A 7 -26.48 -5.42 15.82
CA ILE A 7 -26.61 -5.90 14.43
C ILE A 7 -26.83 -4.73 13.46
N GLU A 8 -27.63 -3.74 13.81
CA GLU A 8 -27.90 -2.59 12.95
C GLU A 8 -26.67 -1.70 12.76
N ARG A 9 -25.89 -1.47 13.83
CA ARG A 9 -24.60 -0.77 13.73
C ARG A 9 -23.62 -1.52 12.83
N LEU A 10 -23.43 -2.81 13.07
CA LEU A 10 -22.55 -3.65 12.23
C LEU A 10 -22.95 -3.60 10.75
N LYS A 11 -24.24 -3.65 10.43
CA LYS A 11 -24.72 -3.53 9.04
C LYS A 11 -24.41 -2.16 8.43
N ASN A 12 -24.55 -1.09 9.18
CA ASN A 12 -24.25 0.26 8.71
C ASN A 12 -22.75 0.47 8.50
N ASP A 13 -21.92 -0.08 9.39
CA ASP A 13 -20.47 -0.01 9.30
C ASP A 13 -19.96 -0.80 8.08
N ILE A 14 -20.42 -2.05 7.90
CA ILE A 14 -20.13 -2.88 6.71
C ILE A 14 -20.58 -2.17 5.42
N LYS A 15 -21.76 -1.53 5.44
CA LYS A 15 -22.27 -0.81 4.27
C LYS A 15 -21.40 0.41 3.95
N ARG A 16 -20.90 1.14 4.95
CA ARG A 16 -20.01 2.29 4.74
C ARG A 16 -18.65 1.87 4.17
N GLU A 17 -18.03 0.84 4.75
CA GLU A 17 -16.78 0.23 4.26
C GLU A 17 -16.90 -0.13 2.77
N CYS A 18 -17.94 -0.89 2.41
CA CYS A 18 -18.20 -1.31 1.04
C CYS A 18 -18.45 -0.12 0.09
N ILE A 19 -19.06 0.97 0.54
CA ILE A 19 -19.28 2.16 -0.29
C ILE A 19 -17.98 2.90 -0.56
N VAL A 20 -17.12 3.09 0.45
CA VAL A 20 -15.87 3.85 0.27
C VAL A 20 -14.90 3.12 -0.65
N ASP A 21 -14.78 1.79 -0.49
CA ASP A 21 -13.92 0.98 -1.37
C ASP A 21 -14.38 1.02 -2.82
N ASN A 22 -15.68 0.91 -3.09
CA ASN A 22 -16.22 1.05 -4.44
C ASN A 22 -15.91 2.43 -5.05
N VAL A 23 -16.01 3.51 -4.27
CA VAL A 23 -15.71 4.87 -4.76
C VAL A 23 -14.21 5.04 -5.05
N ILE A 24 -13.34 4.51 -4.19
CA ILE A 24 -11.89 4.55 -4.41
C ILE A 24 -11.52 3.73 -5.65
N GLU A 25 -12.10 2.54 -5.78
CA GLU A 25 -11.84 1.64 -6.90
C GLU A 25 -12.34 2.22 -8.23
N GLU A 26 -13.53 2.84 -8.26
CA GLU A 26 -14.03 3.57 -9.43
C GLU A 26 -13.14 4.76 -9.79
N TYR A 27 -12.70 5.54 -8.79
CA TYR A 27 -11.81 6.70 -9.02
C TYR A 27 -10.43 6.29 -9.54
N LEU A 28 -9.90 5.15 -9.09
CA LEU A 28 -8.59 4.63 -9.48
C LEU A 28 -8.66 3.63 -10.65
N ALA A 29 -9.86 3.31 -11.13
CA ALA A 29 -10.06 2.44 -12.27
C ALA A 29 -9.31 3.01 -13.48
N PRO A 30 -8.42 2.22 -14.11
CA PRO A 30 -7.68 2.70 -15.25
C PRO A 30 -8.54 2.65 -16.53
N ASP A 31 -8.35 3.61 -17.42
CA ASP A 31 -8.98 3.59 -18.75
C ASP A 31 -8.53 2.38 -19.60
N LYS A 32 -7.30 1.92 -19.38
CA LYS A 32 -6.66 0.80 -20.08
C LYS A 32 -5.80 -0.01 -19.13
N ILE A 33 -5.74 -1.31 -19.36
CA ILE A 33 -4.82 -2.23 -18.67
C ILE A 33 -3.51 -2.29 -19.45
N ASP A 34 -2.45 -1.68 -18.92
CA ASP A 34 -1.19 -1.42 -19.64
C ASP A 34 0.03 -1.29 -18.69
N GLU A 35 1.17 -0.81 -19.19
CA GLU A 35 2.40 -0.63 -18.41
C GLU A 35 2.31 0.46 -17.30
N TRP A 36 1.20 1.20 -17.20
CA TRP A 36 1.01 2.19 -16.13
C TRP A 36 0.34 1.60 -14.89
N ASN A 37 -0.31 0.44 -15.01
CA ASN A 37 -0.93 -0.30 -13.89
C ASN A 37 -0.42 -1.74 -13.77
N GLY A 38 0.70 -2.04 -14.41
CA GLY A 38 1.30 -3.36 -14.33
C GLY A 38 0.46 -4.46 -14.99
N PHE A 39 -0.30 -4.13 -16.03
CA PHE A 39 -1.18 -5.06 -16.74
C PHE A 39 -2.22 -5.77 -15.84
N VAL A 40 -2.67 -5.13 -14.77
CA VAL A 40 -3.78 -5.60 -13.91
C VAL A 40 -4.73 -4.44 -13.58
N PRO A 41 -6.04 -4.69 -13.37
CA PRO A 41 -6.95 -3.67 -12.88
C PRO A 41 -6.56 -3.25 -11.46
N PHE A 42 -6.96 -2.03 -11.07
CA PHE A 42 -6.86 -1.63 -9.67
C PHE A 42 -7.82 -2.46 -8.82
N VAL A 43 -7.33 -3.04 -7.72
CA VAL A 43 -8.12 -3.85 -6.78
C VAL A 43 -7.88 -3.39 -5.35
N ILE A 44 -8.81 -2.60 -4.81
CA ILE A 44 -8.68 -1.98 -3.48
C ILE A 44 -8.53 -3.01 -2.36
N ASP A 45 -9.24 -4.13 -2.44
CA ASP A 45 -9.15 -5.22 -1.46
C ASP A 45 -7.73 -5.75 -1.32
N LYS A 46 -6.97 -5.86 -2.42
CA LYS A 46 -5.57 -6.28 -2.36
C LYS A 46 -4.69 -5.21 -1.71
N VAL A 47 -4.92 -3.92 -1.99
CA VAL A 47 -4.19 -2.83 -1.33
C VAL A 47 -4.43 -2.85 0.18
N ASN A 48 -5.70 -2.95 0.61
CA ASN A 48 -6.09 -3.03 2.02
C ASN A 48 -5.33 -4.17 2.73
N ASN A 49 -5.37 -5.37 2.16
CA ASN A 49 -4.76 -6.55 2.78
C ASN A 49 -3.23 -6.53 2.73
N LEU A 50 -2.60 -5.90 1.73
CA LEU A 50 -1.15 -5.68 1.75
C LEU A 50 -0.75 -4.70 2.87
N ILE A 51 -1.50 -3.62 3.07
CA ILE A 51 -1.25 -2.67 4.17
C ILE A 51 -1.35 -3.40 5.51
N LEU A 52 -2.42 -4.17 5.73
CA LEU A 52 -2.61 -4.97 6.96
C LEU A 52 -1.49 -6.02 7.14
N TYR A 53 -1.01 -6.62 6.06
CA TYR A 53 0.12 -7.55 6.13
C TYR A 53 1.43 -6.86 6.57
N PHE A 54 1.76 -5.71 5.98
CA PHE A 54 2.98 -4.97 6.32
C PHE A 54 2.92 -4.31 7.70
N CYS A 55 1.74 -3.96 8.19
CA CYS A 55 1.55 -3.31 9.50
C CYS A 55 1.39 -4.29 10.67
N LYS A 56 1.53 -5.61 10.45
CA LYS A 56 1.33 -6.63 11.50
C LYS A 56 2.18 -6.42 12.75
N GLU A 57 3.39 -5.91 12.59
CA GLU A 57 4.35 -5.65 13.69
C GLU A 57 4.48 -4.14 14.00
N GLY A 58 3.61 -3.30 13.44
CA GLY A 58 3.80 -1.85 13.41
C GLY A 58 4.63 -1.43 12.19
N CYS A 59 4.21 -0.37 11.51
CA CYS A 59 4.92 0.16 10.35
C CYS A 59 4.70 1.66 10.19
N TRP A 60 5.80 2.39 9.97
CA TRP A 60 5.76 3.82 9.70
C TRP A 60 5.08 4.13 8.36
N LYS A 61 4.26 5.17 8.31
CA LYS A 61 3.58 5.67 7.09
C LYS A 61 4.50 5.69 5.87
N THR A 62 5.70 6.28 6.02
CA THR A 62 6.68 6.37 4.94
C THR A 62 7.20 5.00 4.49
N LYS A 63 7.38 4.06 5.43
CA LYS A 63 7.82 2.69 5.14
C LYS A 63 6.73 1.89 4.40
N ILE A 64 5.46 2.02 4.79
CA ILE A 64 4.31 1.36 4.14
C ILE A 64 4.32 1.66 2.63
N ASN A 65 4.41 2.94 2.25
CA ASN A 65 4.41 3.36 0.85
C ASN A 65 5.50 2.69 0.01
N LYS A 66 6.67 2.47 0.62
CA LYS A 66 7.81 1.85 -0.04
C LYS A 66 7.65 0.35 -0.15
N LEU A 67 7.15 -0.29 0.90
CA LEU A 67 6.86 -1.73 0.87
C LEU A 67 5.81 -2.06 -0.20
N LEU A 68 4.76 -1.23 -0.34
CA LEU A 68 3.78 -1.35 -1.41
C LEU A 68 4.43 -1.20 -2.79
N PHE A 69 5.21 -0.14 -3.01
CA PHE A 69 5.94 0.08 -4.27
C PHE A 69 6.82 -1.12 -4.63
N TYR A 70 7.61 -1.60 -3.68
CA TYR A 70 8.53 -2.71 -3.93
C TYR A 70 7.80 -4.03 -4.15
N ALA A 71 6.72 -4.33 -3.43
CA ALA A 71 5.92 -5.53 -3.68
C ALA A 71 5.34 -5.51 -5.10
N GLU A 72 4.76 -4.38 -5.49
CA GLU A 72 4.14 -4.20 -6.80
C GLU A 72 5.17 -4.33 -7.94
N PHE A 73 6.25 -3.54 -7.89
CA PHE A 73 7.24 -3.50 -8.97
C PHE A 73 8.09 -4.78 -9.00
N LYS A 74 8.34 -5.42 -7.86
CA LYS A 74 9.07 -6.70 -7.82
C LYS A 74 8.24 -7.83 -8.44
N HIS A 75 6.94 -7.87 -8.17
CA HIS A 75 6.07 -8.87 -8.79
C HIS A 75 5.99 -8.63 -10.31
N PHE A 76 5.89 -7.38 -10.73
CA PHE A 76 5.95 -7.05 -12.16
C PHE A 76 7.27 -7.42 -12.81
N LYS A 77 8.41 -7.22 -12.13
CA LYS A 77 9.74 -7.63 -12.61
C LYS A 77 9.82 -9.14 -12.85
N GLU A 78 9.26 -9.95 -11.94
CA GLU A 78 9.36 -11.41 -11.99
C GLU A 78 8.30 -12.05 -12.91
N TYR A 79 7.11 -11.45 -12.99
CA TYR A 79 5.93 -12.09 -13.61
C TYR A 79 5.23 -11.23 -14.68
N THR A 80 5.73 -10.03 -15.00
CA THR A 80 5.14 -9.08 -15.97
C THR A 80 3.70 -8.68 -15.62
N LYS A 81 3.31 -8.82 -14.34
CA LYS A 81 2.01 -8.40 -13.81
C LYS A 81 2.19 -7.75 -12.44
N GLY A 82 1.44 -6.69 -12.16
CA GLY A 82 1.33 -6.11 -10.82
C GLY A 82 0.62 -7.04 -9.84
N ILE A 83 0.45 -6.57 -8.61
CA ILE A 83 -0.36 -7.21 -7.57
C ILE A 83 -1.70 -6.50 -7.43
N THR A 84 -1.68 -5.17 -7.32
CA THR A 84 -2.84 -4.37 -6.97
C THR A 84 -3.32 -3.45 -8.09
N GLY A 85 -2.49 -3.20 -9.10
CA GLY A 85 -2.79 -2.21 -10.15
C GLY A 85 -2.65 -0.76 -9.69
N ALA A 86 -2.15 -0.52 -8.48
CA ALA A 86 -1.92 0.82 -7.96
C ALA A 86 -0.87 1.57 -8.78
N ARG A 87 -1.09 2.87 -8.98
CA ARG A 87 -0.11 3.75 -9.66
C ARG A 87 0.70 4.52 -8.62
N TYR A 88 1.98 4.72 -8.89
CA TYR A 88 2.93 5.30 -7.94
C TYR A 88 3.47 6.62 -8.47
N LYS A 89 3.32 7.71 -7.70
CA LYS A 89 3.86 9.03 -8.03
C LYS A 89 5.25 9.21 -7.43
N ARG A 90 6.13 9.91 -8.15
CA ARG A 90 7.40 10.40 -7.61
C ARG A 90 7.13 11.60 -6.69
N LEU A 91 7.16 11.39 -5.38
CA LEU A 91 7.02 12.44 -4.37
C LEU A 91 8.33 12.66 -3.59
N PRO A 92 8.52 13.77 -2.84
CA PRO A 92 9.79 14.08 -2.17
C PRO A 92 10.32 12.98 -1.24
N LEU A 93 9.42 12.25 -0.57
CA LEU A 93 9.76 11.12 0.31
C LEU A 93 9.80 9.78 -0.43
N GLY A 94 9.94 9.78 -1.76
CA GLY A 94 10.06 8.60 -2.61
C GLY A 94 8.78 8.24 -3.39
N PRO A 95 8.70 7.03 -3.98
CA PRO A 95 7.50 6.57 -4.66
C PRO A 95 6.34 6.40 -3.67
N VAL A 96 5.15 6.86 -4.04
CA VAL A 96 3.95 6.84 -3.18
C VAL A 96 2.74 6.39 -4.00
N PRO A 97 1.97 5.37 -3.54
CA PRO A 97 0.75 4.95 -4.22
C PRO A 97 -0.30 6.06 -4.17
N GLU A 98 -1.09 6.17 -5.23
CA GLU A 98 -2.19 7.13 -5.30
C GLU A 98 -3.26 6.83 -4.24
N LEU A 99 -3.83 7.90 -3.65
CA LEU A 99 -4.83 7.85 -2.58
C LEU A 99 -4.44 7.10 -1.29
N TYR A 100 -3.15 6.83 -1.06
CA TYR A 100 -2.73 6.06 0.12
C TYR A 100 -3.18 6.67 1.47
N GLU A 101 -3.25 8.01 1.59
CA GLU A 101 -3.71 8.66 2.83
C GLU A 101 -5.19 8.39 3.10
N THR A 102 -6.02 8.45 2.05
CA THR A 102 -7.44 8.11 2.11
C THR A 102 -7.61 6.65 2.52
N ILE A 103 -6.82 5.75 1.92
CA ILE A 103 -6.88 4.31 2.22
C ILE A 103 -6.47 4.04 3.68
N LEU A 104 -5.39 4.66 4.17
CA LEU A 104 -4.96 4.51 5.56
C LEU A 104 -6.00 5.07 6.54
N GLY A 105 -6.54 6.25 6.28
CA GLY A 105 -7.59 6.85 7.11
C GLY A 105 -8.84 5.98 7.18
N LYS A 106 -9.28 5.46 6.03
CA LYS A 106 -10.40 4.51 5.92
C LYS A 106 -10.17 3.27 6.78
N LEU A 107 -9.01 2.64 6.67
CA LEU A 107 -8.68 1.44 7.46
C LEU A 107 -8.60 1.72 8.98
N VAL A 108 -8.24 2.94 9.39
CA VAL A 108 -8.31 3.36 10.79
C VAL A 108 -9.75 3.54 11.25
N ASP A 109 -10.57 4.23 10.46
CA ASP A 109 -11.99 4.48 10.76
C ASP A 109 -12.80 3.17 10.86
N GLU A 110 -12.43 2.15 10.09
CA GLU A 110 -13.03 0.80 10.10
C GLU A 110 -12.50 -0.11 11.24
N GLY A 111 -11.56 0.39 12.05
CA GLY A 111 -10.91 -0.37 13.11
C GLY A 111 -10.08 -1.56 12.60
N MET A 112 -9.56 -1.46 11.38
CA MET A 112 -8.64 -2.44 10.78
C MET A 112 -7.19 -2.11 11.15
N LEU A 113 -6.87 -0.83 11.29
CA LEU A 113 -5.59 -0.31 11.77
C LEU A 113 -5.77 0.54 13.03
N GLU A 114 -4.77 0.50 13.90
CA GLU A 114 -4.52 1.51 14.92
C GLU A 114 -3.45 2.48 14.40
N MET A 115 -3.65 3.77 14.60
CA MET A 115 -2.71 4.82 14.23
C MET A 115 -2.21 5.54 15.49
N THR A 116 -0.89 5.61 15.64
CA THR A 116 -0.22 6.31 16.74
C THR A 116 0.73 7.37 16.18
N GLU A 117 0.60 8.60 16.67
CA GLU A 117 1.58 9.66 16.40
C GLU A 117 2.67 9.65 17.48
N LEU A 118 3.92 9.58 17.03
CA LEU A 118 5.09 9.55 17.90
C LEU A 118 5.95 10.79 17.62
N PHE A 119 6.31 11.49 18.69
CA PHE A 119 7.18 12.66 18.65
C PHE A 119 8.62 12.25 18.96
N PHE A 120 9.54 12.62 18.09
CA PHE A 120 10.96 12.37 18.26
C PHE A 120 11.64 13.57 18.92
N GLU A 121 12.76 13.33 19.61
CA GLU A 121 13.57 14.38 20.26
C GLU A 121 14.06 15.44 19.26
N SER A 122 14.15 15.10 17.97
CA SER A 122 14.44 16.02 16.86
C SER A 122 13.35 17.06 16.59
N GLY A 123 12.22 17.03 17.31
CA GLY A 123 11.07 17.92 17.09
C GLY A 123 10.19 17.53 15.89
N THR A 124 10.46 16.39 15.27
CA THR A 124 9.65 15.82 14.19
C THR A 124 8.66 14.80 14.75
N SER A 125 7.50 14.61 14.11
CA SER A 125 6.59 13.50 14.41
C SER A 125 6.55 12.48 13.28
N GLY A 126 6.14 11.26 13.62
CA GLY A 126 5.90 10.17 12.69
C GLY A 126 4.62 9.43 13.02
N LEU A 127 3.91 8.95 11.99
CA LEU A 127 2.73 8.12 12.14
C LEU A 127 3.09 6.65 11.98
N GLU A 128 2.87 5.88 13.03
CA GLU A 128 2.96 4.42 13.03
C GLU A 128 1.55 3.82 12.90
N TYR A 129 1.42 2.79 12.06
CA TYR A 129 0.19 2.03 11.88
C TYR A 129 0.41 0.58 12.31
N LYS A 130 -0.54 0.02 13.04
CA LYS A 130 -0.50 -1.37 13.48
C LYS A 130 -1.80 -2.08 13.17
N THR A 131 -1.68 -3.30 12.66
CA THR A 131 -2.83 -4.13 12.29
C THR A 131 -3.63 -4.58 13.50
N ILE A 132 -4.95 -4.38 13.45
CA ILE A 132 -5.92 -4.85 14.46
C ILE A 132 -6.64 -6.12 13.98
N LYS A 133 -7.00 -6.20 12.69
CA LYS A 133 -7.61 -7.39 12.08
C LYS A 133 -6.65 -8.01 11.07
N ASP A 134 -6.44 -9.33 11.17
CA ASP A 134 -5.53 -10.03 10.27
C ASP A 134 -5.94 -9.86 8.79
N PRO A 135 -4.95 -9.71 7.88
CA PRO A 135 -5.24 -9.63 6.46
C PRO A 135 -5.85 -10.94 5.94
N ASN A 136 -6.81 -10.82 5.03
CA ASN A 136 -7.26 -11.93 4.21
C ASN A 136 -6.22 -12.23 3.13
N LEU A 137 -5.38 -13.24 3.36
CA LEU A 137 -4.34 -13.64 2.41
C LEU A 137 -4.85 -14.54 1.29
N THR A 138 -6.09 -15.04 1.35
CA THR A 138 -6.62 -15.98 0.35
C THR A 138 -6.97 -15.31 -0.98
N ILE A 139 -6.92 -13.98 -1.05
CA ILE A 139 -7.19 -13.21 -2.27
C ILE A 139 -5.95 -13.05 -3.16
N PHE A 140 -4.78 -13.45 -2.66
CA PHE A 140 -3.51 -13.36 -3.38
C PHE A 140 -3.14 -14.72 -3.98
N SER A 141 -2.42 -14.70 -5.11
CA SER A 141 -1.79 -15.90 -5.65
C SER A 141 -0.55 -16.30 -4.84
N ASP A 142 -0.08 -17.53 -5.03
CA ASP A 142 1.16 -18.00 -4.41
C ASP A 142 2.37 -17.13 -4.81
N THR A 143 2.43 -16.68 -6.07
CA THR A 143 3.52 -15.81 -6.58
C THR A 143 3.48 -14.41 -5.95
N GLU A 144 2.28 -13.86 -5.74
CA GLU A 144 2.08 -12.57 -5.08
C GLU A 144 2.54 -12.65 -3.62
N LEU A 145 2.11 -13.69 -2.89
CA LEU A 145 2.50 -13.91 -1.50
C LEU A 145 4.01 -14.15 -1.35
N GLU A 146 4.61 -14.92 -2.26
CA GLU A 146 6.06 -15.14 -2.29
C GLU A 146 6.82 -13.81 -2.41
N VAL A 147 6.45 -12.96 -3.37
CA VAL A 147 7.10 -11.66 -3.57
C VAL A 147 6.89 -10.73 -2.38
N VAL A 148 5.67 -10.65 -1.85
CA VAL A 148 5.34 -9.84 -0.68
C VAL A 148 6.16 -10.26 0.54
N ALA A 149 6.34 -11.56 0.76
CA ALA A 149 7.19 -12.10 1.81
C ALA A 149 8.68 -11.78 1.58
N LYS A 150 9.19 -11.92 0.35
CA LYS A 150 10.57 -11.54 -0.02
C LYS A 150 10.83 -10.06 0.27
N VAL A 151 9.92 -9.17 -0.14
CA VAL A 151 10.03 -7.72 0.09
C VAL A 151 10.01 -7.39 1.59
N LYS A 152 9.07 -7.97 2.36
CA LYS A 152 9.03 -7.78 3.82
C LYS A 152 10.35 -8.22 4.47
N ASN A 153 10.87 -9.39 4.11
CA ASN A 153 12.11 -9.91 4.68
C ASN A 153 13.34 -9.10 4.27
N HIS A 154 13.42 -8.63 3.02
CA HIS A 154 14.53 -7.81 2.53
C HIS A 154 14.66 -6.50 3.32
N PHE A 155 13.53 -5.80 3.56
CA PHE A 155 13.52 -4.51 4.26
C PHE A 155 13.19 -4.59 5.76
N LYS A 156 13.27 -5.78 6.37
CA LYS A 156 12.90 -5.95 7.78
C LYS A 156 13.71 -5.05 8.73
N ASN A 157 15.01 -4.90 8.46
CA ASN A 157 15.94 -4.11 9.27
C ASN A 157 16.03 -2.64 8.81
N TYR A 158 15.33 -2.24 7.75
CA TYR A 158 15.38 -0.87 7.25
C TYR A 158 14.41 0.02 8.04
N GLY A 159 14.91 1.14 8.55
CA GLY A 159 14.10 2.25 9.03
C GLY A 159 13.41 2.99 7.88
N ALA A 160 12.48 3.88 8.23
CA ALA A 160 11.74 4.68 7.24
C ALA A 160 12.68 5.56 6.38
N LYS A 161 13.71 6.15 7.01
CA LYS A 161 14.70 6.97 6.30
C LYS A 161 15.54 6.13 5.34
N GLU A 162 16.14 5.03 5.81
CA GLU A 162 16.99 4.17 4.99
C GLU A 162 16.24 3.62 3.78
N LEU A 163 14.98 3.22 3.95
CA LEU A 163 14.15 2.76 2.85
C LEU A 163 13.77 3.88 1.88
N SER A 164 13.55 5.10 2.39
CA SER A 164 13.34 6.28 1.55
C SER A 164 14.57 6.56 0.70
N ASP A 165 15.75 6.62 1.32
CA ASP A 165 17.03 6.87 0.64
C ASP A 165 17.28 5.76 -0.42
N PHE A 166 17.06 4.49 -0.08
CA PHE A 166 17.18 3.38 -1.02
C PHE A 166 16.23 3.53 -2.22
N SER A 167 14.98 3.96 -1.99
CA SER A 167 14.02 4.21 -3.08
C SER A 167 14.35 5.40 -3.97
N HIS A 168 15.11 6.38 -3.48
CA HIS A 168 15.59 7.49 -4.30
C HIS A 168 16.68 7.06 -5.27
N GLU A 169 17.33 5.94 -4.97
CA GLU A 169 18.37 5.38 -5.80
C GLU A 169 17.85 4.56 -6.99
N GLU A 170 16.54 4.29 -7.03
CA GLU A 170 15.88 3.58 -8.13
C GLU A 170 15.83 4.41 -9.41
N LYS A 171 16.11 3.76 -10.55
CA LYS A 171 16.13 4.44 -11.86
C LYS A 171 14.78 5.09 -12.18
N GLY A 172 13.69 4.37 -11.92
CA GLY A 172 12.34 4.90 -12.12
C GLY A 172 12.05 6.13 -11.27
N TYR A 173 12.60 6.23 -10.06
CA TYR A 173 12.45 7.45 -9.25
C TYR A 173 13.28 8.61 -9.81
N LYS A 174 14.51 8.35 -10.27
CA LYS A 174 15.42 9.38 -10.80
C LYS A 174 14.94 9.98 -12.12
N GLU A 175 14.44 9.14 -13.02
CA GLU A 175 14.07 9.54 -14.39
C GLU A 175 12.62 10.02 -14.52
N THR A 176 11.75 9.72 -13.56
CA THR A 176 10.36 10.24 -13.55
C THR A 176 10.33 11.69 -13.08
N SER A 177 9.51 12.56 -13.71
CA SER A 177 9.34 13.94 -13.25
C SER A 177 8.63 14.03 -11.89
N PRO A 178 8.93 15.02 -11.03
CA PRO A 178 8.24 15.19 -9.75
C PRO A 178 6.72 15.25 -9.91
N GLY A 179 5.98 14.55 -9.06
CA GLY A 179 4.52 14.47 -9.09
C GLY A 179 3.93 13.58 -10.18
N GLN A 180 4.74 13.07 -11.12
CA GLN A 180 4.30 12.18 -12.19
C GLN A 180 4.35 10.71 -11.79
N TYR A 181 3.61 9.88 -12.52
CA TYR A 181 3.59 8.43 -12.31
C TYR A 181 4.88 7.78 -12.79
N ILE A 182 5.36 6.82 -12.01
CA ILE A 182 6.49 5.96 -12.34
C ILE A 182 5.95 4.80 -13.18
N ASN A 183 6.44 4.67 -14.41
CA ASN A 183 6.04 3.61 -15.32
C ASN A 183 6.56 2.24 -14.85
N TYR A 184 5.76 1.18 -14.96
CA TYR A 184 6.18 -0.15 -14.50
C TYR A 184 7.35 -0.72 -15.30
N ASN A 185 7.64 -0.21 -16.50
CA ASN A 185 8.81 -0.62 -17.27
C ASN A 185 10.14 -0.36 -16.55
N TYR A 186 10.17 0.48 -15.52
CA TYR A 186 11.34 0.65 -14.67
C TYR A 186 11.60 -0.55 -13.73
N ALA A 187 10.63 -1.46 -13.57
CA ALA A 187 10.79 -2.67 -12.76
C ALA A 187 11.94 -3.56 -13.22
N LYS A 188 12.27 -3.56 -14.52
CA LYS A 188 13.43 -4.30 -15.07
C LYS A 188 14.76 -3.85 -14.43
N ASP A 189 14.82 -2.58 -14.03
CA ASP A 189 15.99 -1.92 -13.44
C ASP A 189 15.90 -1.87 -11.90
N LEU A 190 14.86 -2.45 -11.29
CA LEU A 190 14.65 -2.46 -9.84
C LEU A 190 15.82 -3.12 -9.13
N LYS A 191 16.29 -2.55 -8.02
CA LYS A 191 17.51 -3.03 -7.33
C LYS A 191 17.31 -4.30 -6.49
N ILE A 192 16.10 -4.86 -6.46
CA ILE A 192 15.75 -6.10 -5.75
C ILE A 192 15.11 -7.15 -6.65
#